data_AF-A0AAW8KCC9-F1
#
_entry.id   AF-A0AAW8KCC9-F1
#
_cell.length_a   1.000
_cell.length_b   1.000
_cell.length_c   1.000
_cell.angle_alpha   90.00
_cell.angle_beta   90.00
_cell.angle_gamma   90.00
#
_symmetry.space_group_name_H-M   'P 1'
#
loop_
_entity.id
_entity.type
_entity.pdbx_description
1 polymer ?
#
loop_
_entity_poly.entity_id
_entity_poly.type
_entity_poly.pdbx_seq_one_letter_code
_entity_poly.pdbx_strand_id
1 'polypeptide(L)' 'EILLELSDVSGWNIISTGGVMKDGYLAFLGSRTEEAIRSYYVDKAIFSCKALDKEWGIMESQESFAYAKK' A
#
# COMPACT_ATOMS: atom_id res chain seq x y z
N GLU A 1 -11.46 3.16 1.49
CA GLU A 1 -12.31 2.02 1.90
C GLU A 1 -11.70 1.35 3.12
N ILE A 2 -10.55 0.70 2.99
CA ILE A 2 -9.97 -0.13 4.05
C ILE A 2 -9.76 0.55 5.41
N LEU A 3 -9.32 1.81 5.47
CA LEU A 3 -9.15 2.52 6.75
C LEU A 3 -10.48 2.74 7.48
N LEU A 4 -11.57 2.95 6.73
CA LEU A 4 -12.90 3.12 7.30
C LEU A 4 -13.49 1.77 7.67
N GLU A 5 -13.34 0.76 6.81
CA GLU A 5 -13.83 -0.61 7.03
C GLU A 5 -13.18 -1.29 8.23
N LEU A 6 -11.94 -0.94 8.56
CA LEU A 6 -11.24 -1.50 9.71
C LEU A 6 -11.41 -0.66 10.97
N SER A 7 -11.94 0.57 10.88
CA SER A 7 -11.92 1.55 11.99
C SER A 7 -12.70 1.12 13.23
N ASP A 8 -13.67 0.21 13.08
CA ASP A 8 -14.51 -0.33 14.15
C ASP A 8 -13.99 -1.67 14.70
N VAL A 9 -12.89 -2.20 14.15
CA VAL A 9 -12.29 -3.45 14.61
C VAL A 9 -11.55 -3.22 15.93
N SER A 10 -12.09 -3.78 17.00
CA SER A 10 -11.52 -3.65 18.34
C SER A 10 -10.14 -4.32 18.47
N GLY A 11 -9.24 -3.67 19.22
CA GLY A 11 -7.89 -4.17 19.49
C GLY A 11 -6.88 -3.93 18.37
N TRP A 12 -7.26 -3.29 17.28
CA TRP A 12 -6.36 -2.97 16.16
C TRP A 12 -5.86 -1.53 16.26
N ASN A 13 -4.54 -1.34 16.16
CA ASN A 13 -3.93 -0.03 15.98
C ASN A 13 -3.72 0.22 14.49
N ILE A 14 -4.56 1.06 13.90
CA ILE A 14 -4.57 1.31 12.46
C ILE A 14 -3.71 2.53 12.14
N ILE A 15 -2.75 2.35 11.24
CA ILE A 15 -1.84 3.39 10.80
C ILE A 15 -2.02 3.57 9.29
N SER A 16 -2.26 4.81 8.87
CA SER A 16 -2.23 5.20 7.45
C SER A 16 -0.84 5.71 7.11
N THR A 17 -0.30 5.31 5.95
CA THR A 17 0.99 5.78 5.45
C THR A 17 1.00 7.27 5.11
N GLY A 18 -0.18 7.89 4.92
CA GLY A 18 -0.31 9.25 4.42
C GLY A 18 0.35 9.43 3.04
N GLY A 19 0.54 10.68 2.61
CA GLY A 19 1.10 11.03 1.30
C GLY A 19 0.09 11.77 0.42
N VAL A 20 0.29 11.70 -0.90
CA VAL A 20 -0.60 12.35 -1.86
C VAL A 20 -1.72 11.38 -2.23
N MET A 21 -2.97 11.77 -1.99
CA MET A 21 -4.14 10.99 -2.40
C MET A 21 -4.26 11.04 -3.93
N LYS A 22 -4.32 9.87 -4.56
CA LYS A 22 -4.44 9.76 -6.01
C LYS A 22 -5.90 9.81 -6.42
N ASP A 23 -6.32 10.83 -7.16
CA ASP A 23 -7.72 10.95 -7.58
C ASP A 23 -8.21 9.72 -8.38
N GLY A 24 -9.44 9.29 -8.11
CA GLY A 24 -10.01 8.04 -8.63
C GLY A 24 -9.48 6.75 -7.99
N TYR A 25 -8.51 6.84 -7.07
CA TYR A 25 -7.95 5.72 -6.33
C TYR A 25 -8.01 6.01 -4.82
N LEU A 26 -8.48 5.06 -4.02
CA LEU A 26 -8.52 5.21 -2.55
C LEU A 26 -7.16 4.89 -1.92
N ALA A 27 -6.09 5.43 -2.50
CA ALA A 27 -4.70 5.14 -2.15
C ALA A 27 -3.86 6.41 -2.05
N PHE A 28 -2.89 6.39 -1.12
CA PHE A 28 -1.85 7.40 -1.02
C PHE A 28 -0.58 6.96 -1.74
N LEU A 29 0.09 7.90 -2.38
CA LEU A 29 1.31 7.67 -3.15
C LEU A 29 2.37 8.75 -2.84
N GLY A 30 3.59 8.49 -3.32
CA GLY A 30 4.72 9.42 -3.29
C GLY A 30 5.69 9.16 -2.14
N SER A 31 6.72 10.00 -2.05
CA SER A 31 7.87 9.80 -1.16
C SER A 31 7.50 9.61 0.31
N ARG A 32 6.47 10.31 0.80
CA ARG A 32 6.00 10.16 2.19
C ARG A 32 5.36 8.80 2.46
N THR A 33 4.63 8.27 1.49
CA THR A 33 4.07 6.91 1.57
C THR A 33 5.21 5.89 1.62
N GLU A 34 6.22 6.05 0.77
CA GLU A 34 7.38 5.13 0.71
C GLU A 34 8.21 5.17 2.00
N GLU A 35 8.47 6.37 2.53
CA GLU A 35 9.19 6.56 3.80
C GLU A 35 8.43 5.94 4.97
N ALA A 36 7.11 6.15 5.02
CA ALA A 36 6.25 5.52 6.02
C ALA A 36 6.35 3.99 5.95
N ILE A 37 6.20 3.38 4.77
CA ILE A 37 6.30 1.93 4.60
C ILE A 37 7.69 1.42 5.06
N ARG A 38 8.77 2.09 4.67
CA ARG A 38 10.15 1.72 5.05
C ARG A 38 10.43 1.85 6.55
N SER A 39 9.62 2.61 7.28
CA SER A 39 9.78 2.78 8.73
C SER A 39 9.22 1.64 9.59
N TYR A 40 8.47 0.70 8.98
CA TYR A 40 7.90 -0.45 9.69
C TYR A 40 8.50 -1.76 9.18
N TYR A 41 8.75 -2.68 10.12
CA TYR A 41 8.99 -4.09 9.82
C TYR A 41 7.71 -4.86 10.14
N VAL A 42 7.22 -5.64 9.18
CA VAL A 42 5.94 -6.36 9.29
C VAL A 42 6.14 -7.87 9.17
N ASP A 43 5.38 -8.65 9.93
CA ASP A 43 5.39 -10.12 9.83
C ASP A 43 4.68 -10.63 8.57
N LYS A 44 3.72 -9.85 8.05
CA LYS A 44 2.90 -10.19 6.89
C LYS A 44 2.66 -8.95 6.05
N ALA A 45 2.75 -9.10 4.73
CA ALA A 45 2.40 -8.08 3.76
C ALA A 45 1.31 -8.63 2.83
N ILE A 46 0.24 -7.85 2.65
CA ILE A 46 -0.83 -8.13 1.70
C ILE A 46 -0.92 -6.93 0.77
N PHE A 47 -0.81 -7.16 -0.53
CA PHE A 47 -0.86 -6.11 -1.54
C PHE A 47 -1.52 -6.65 -2.81
N SER A 48 -2.17 -5.76 -3.56
CA SER A 48 -2.69 -6.07 -4.89
C SER A 48 -1.58 -5.94 -5.94
N CYS A 49 -1.69 -6.65 -7.06
CA CYS A 49 -0.87 -6.42 -8.24
C CYS A 49 -1.69 -6.64 -9.51
N LYS A 50 -1.21 -6.13 -10.65
CA LYS A 50 -1.89 -6.32 -11.93
C LYS A 50 -1.67 -7.73 -12.50
N ALA A 51 -0.47 -8.25 -12.35
CA ALA A 51 -0.13 -9.62 -12.72
C ALA A 51 0.98 -10.15 -11.81
N LEU A 52 0.98 -11.47 -11.65
CA LEU A 52 2.03 -12.21 -10.96
C LEU A 52 2.55 -13.28 -11.90
N ASP A 53 3.86 -13.29 -12.09
CA ASP A 53 4.57 -14.28 -12.88
C ASP A 53 5.67 -14.93 -12.04
N LYS A 54 5.93 -16.21 -12.29
CA LYS A 54 6.91 -16.99 -11.52
C LYS A 54 8.35 -16.55 -11.77
N GLU A 55 8.69 -16.14 -12.98
CA GLU A 55 10.04 -15.73 -13.37
C GLU A 55 10.22 -14.21 -13.27
N TRP A 56 9.20 -13.45 -13.67
CA TRP A 56 9.26 -11.98 -13.77
C TRP A 56 8.74 -11.26 -12.52
N GLY A 57 8.09 -11.97 -11.60
CA GLY A 57 7.58 -11.41 -10.36
C GLY A 57 6.28 -10.63 -10.56
N ILE A 58 6.14 -9.49 -9.87
CA ILE A 58 4.92 -8.68 -9.87
C ILE A 58 4.96 -7.61 -10.96
N MET A 59 3.84 -7.43 -11.66
CA MET A 59 3.65 -6.36 -12.63
C MET A 59 2.63 -5.36 -12.10
N GLU A 60 2.89 -4.07 -12.35
CA GLU A 60 1.95 -2.99 -12.09
C GLU A 60 1.72 -2.15 -13.34
N SER A 61 0.48 -1.74 -13.59
CA SER A 61 0.15 -0.92 -14.77
C SER A 61 0.60 0.53 -14.65
N GLN A 62 0.81 1.01 -13.42
CA GLN A 62 1.18 2.39 -13.14
C GLN A 62 2.41 2.40 -12.24
N GLU A 63 3.47 3.05 -12.71
CA GLU A 63 4.76 3.12 -12.03
C GLU A 63 4.64 3.68 -10.61
N SER A 64 3.79 4.71 -10.41
CA SER A 64 3.57 5.32 -9.10
C SER A 64 3.09 4.33 -8.03
N PHE A 65 2.36 3.27 -8.42
CA PHE A 65 1.92 2.22 -7.50
C PHE A 65 2.98 1.12 -7.29
N ALA A 66 3.94 1.00 -8.22
CA ALA A 66 5.03 0.04 -8.09
C ALA A 66 6.03 0.46 -6.99
N TYR A 67 6.24 1.76 -6.80
CA TYR A 67 7.17 2.27 -5.78
C TYR A 67 6.83 1.84 -4.34
N ALA A 68 5.54 1.71 -4.02
CA ALA A 68 5.09 1.27 -2.69
C ALA A 68 5.34 -0.23 -2.42
N LYS A 69 5.69 -1.02 -3.44
CA LYS A 69 5.86 -2.48 -3.39
C LYS A 69 7.33 -2.91 -3.52
N LYS A 70 8.25 -1.96 -3.41
CA LYS A 70 9.69 -2.14 -3.65
C LYS A 70 10.50 -2.19 -2.35
#